data_AF-A0A849CI24-F1
#
_entry.id   AF-A0A849CI24-F1
#
_cell.length_a   1.000
_cell.length_b   1.000
_cell.length_c   1.000
_cell.angle_alpha   90.00
_cell.angle_beta   90.00
_cell.angle_gamma   90.00
#
_symmetry.space_group_name_H-M   'P 1'
#
loop_
_entity.id
_entity.type
_entity.pdbx_description
1 polymer ?
#
loop_
_entity_poly.entity_id
_entity_poly.type
_entity_poly.pdbx_seq_one_letter_code
_entity_poly.pdbx_strand_id
1 'polypeptide(L)' 'MGENKGDNDPAGAANGTGNNGLTTGLAIGMSLGVVLGLLVFDNLALGMGVGMCLGIALGAAHDAAR' A
#
# COMPACT_ATOMS: atom_id res chain seq x y z
N MET A 1 29.95 -18.88 -9.30
CA MET A 1 29.08 -17.80 -9.81
C MET A 1 27.71 -18.03 -9.18
N GLY A 2 27.33 -17.23 -8.18
CA GLY A 2 26.05 -17.36 -7.48
C GLY A 2 25.14 -16.20 -7.87
N GLU A 3 24.01 -16.51 -8.49
CA GLU A 3 23.10 -15.56 -9.11
C GLU A 3 22.11 -14.98 -8.08
N ASN A 4 22.10 -13.65 -8.02
CA ASN A 4 20.96 -12.75 -7.83
C ASN A 4 19.88 -13.17 -6.80
N LYS A 5 20.08 -12.74 -5.55
CA LYS A 5 18.98 -12.47 -4.62
C LYS A 5 18.32 -11.17 -5.07
N GLY A 6 17.34 -11.30 -5.97
CA GLY A 6 16.42 -10.23 -6.29
C GLY A 6 15.56 -9.92 -5.08
N ASP A 7 16.10 -9.10 -4.17
CA ASP A 7 15.31 -8.35 -3.18
C ASP A 7 14.56 -7.25 -3.93
N ASN A 8 13.66 -7.65 -4.83
CA ASN A 8 12.64 -6.79 -5.39
C ASN A 8 11.39 -7.03 -4.54
N ASP A 9 11.49 -6.61 -3.28
CA ASP A 9 10.34 -6.27 -2.46
C ASP A 9 9.60 -5.17 -3.21
N PRO A 10 8.43 -5.43 -3.80
CA PRO A 10 7.66 -4.34 -4.40
C PRO A 10 7.27 -3.40 -3.25
N ALA A 11 7.75 -2.16 -3.34
CA ALA A 11 7.42 -0.99 -2.55
C ALA A 11 6.13 -1.13 -1.71
N GLY A 12 6.28 -1.37 -0.41
CA GLY A 12 5.14 -1.34 0.50
C GLY A 12 5.25 -2.15 1.78
N ALA A 13 6.45 -2.39 2.32
CA ALA A 13 6.61 -2.93 3.66
C ALA A 13 6.23 -1.87 4.72
N ALA A 14 4.93 -1.56 4.87
CA ALA A 14 4.42 -0.94 6.09
C ALA A 14 4.32 -2.04 7.18
N ASN A 15 5.48 -2.57 7.57
CA ASN A 15 5.61 -3.47 8.71
C ASN A 15 5.55 -2.61 9.99
N GLY A 16 4.35 -2.16 10.32
CA GLY A 16 4.02 -1.46 11.55
C GLY A 16 3.25 -2.38 12.47
N THR A 17 3.97 -3.21 13.21
CA THR A 17 3.44 -3.95 14.37
C THR A 17 2.95 -2.93 15.41
N GLY A 18 1.63 -2.67 15.48
CA GLY A 18 1.07 -1.79 16.51
C GLY A 18 -0.40 -1.35 16.35
N ASN A 19 -0.93 -1.18 15.13
CA ASN A 19 -2.27 -0.60 14.93
C ASN A 19 -3.02 -1.31 13.79
N ASN A 20 -3.87 -2.27 14.16
CA ASN A 20 -4.65 -3.11 13.24
C ASN A 20 -5.46 -2.30 12.19
N GLY A 21 -5.91 -1.10 12.55
CA GLY A 21 -6.61 -0.18 11.65
C GLY A 21 -5.73 0.31 10.51
N LEU A 22 -4.51 0.76 10.82
CA LEU A 22 -3.53 1.23 9.83
C LEU A 22 -3.09 0.10 8.89
N THR A 23 -2.81 -1.09 9.42
CA THR A 23 -2.43 -2.25 8.60
C THR A 23 -3.54 -2.65 7.62
N THR A 24 -4.78 -2.71 8.10
CA THR A 24 -5.94 -3.07 7.26
C THR A 24 -6.22 -2.00 6.21
N GLY A 25 -6.20 -0.73 6.61
CA GLY A 25 -6.37 0.40 5.70
C GLY A 25 -5.32 0.42 4.59
N LEU A 26 -4.04 0.26 4.94
CA LEU A 26 -2.95 0.18 3.97
C LEU A 26 -3.07 -1.03 3.04
N ALA A 27 -3.39 -2.22 3.55
CA ALA A 27 -3.56 -3.40 2.70
C ALA A 27 -4.65 -3.19 1.63
N ILE A 28 -5.80 -2.63 2.04
CA ILE A 28 -6.92 -2.32 1.13
C ILE A 28 -6.52 -1.20 0.16
N GLY A 29 -5.95 -0.11 0.66
CA GLY A 29 -5.55 1.04 -0.14
C GLY A 29 -4.49 0.70 -1.18
N MET A 30 -3.50 -0.12 -0.84
CA MET A 30 -2.45 -0.55 -1.76
C MET A 30 -2.99 -1.50 -2.83
N SER A 31 -3.84 -2.47 -2.46
CA SER A 31 -4.48 -3.36 -3.44
C SER A 31 -5.32 -2.56 -4.44
N LEU A 32 -6.11 -1.61 -3.96
CA LEU A 32 -6.94 -0.75 -4.81
C LEU A 32 -6.09 0.21 -5.64
N GLY A 33 -5.05 0.80 -5.06
CA GLY A 33 -4.13 1.73 -5.74
C GLY A 33 -3.39 1.09 -6.91
N VAL A 34 -2.93 -0.16 -6.76
CA VAL A 34 -2.31 -0.90 -7.86
C VAL A 34 -3.32 -1.17 -8.98
N VAL A 35 -4.53 -1.63 -8.65
CA VAL A 35 -5.59 -1.88 -9.64
C VAL A 35 -5.96 -0.58 -10.37
N LEU A 36 -6.19 0.51 -9.65
CA LEU A 36 -6.54 1.81 -10.25
C LEU A 36 -5.37 2.38 -11.07
N GLY A 37 -4.13 2.26 -10.58
CA GLY A 37 -2.94 2.70 -11.28
C GLY A 37 -2.72 2.00 -12.60
N LEU A 38 -2.92 0.68 -12.63
CA LEU A 38 -2.73 -0.12 -13.84
C LEU A 38 -3.93 -0.08 -14.79
N LEU A 39 -5.18 -0.07 -14.29
CA LEU A 39 -6.37 -0.12 -15.15
C LEU A 39 -6.86 1.25 -15.62
N VAL A 40 -6.67 2.31 -14.83
CA VAL A 40 -7.24 3.65 -15.14
C VAL A 40 -6.18 4.60 -15.67
N PHE A 41 -5.01 4.61 -15.01
CA PHE A 41 -3.98 5.60 -15.30
C PHE A 41 -2.83 5.05 -16.16
N ASP A 42 -2.77 3.73 -16.39
CA ASP A 42 -1.61 3.03 -16.96
C ASP A 42 -0.27 3.48 -16.30
N ASN A 43 -0.35 3.92 -15.04
CA ASN A 43 0.73 4.56 -14.32
C ASN A 43 0.72 4.06 -12.88
N LEU A 44 1.56 3.04 -12.63
CA LEU A 44 1.70 2.43 -11.32
C LEU A 44 2.13 3.46 -10.25
N ALA A 45 2.98 4.43 -10.61
CA ALA A 45 3.43 5.46 -9.69
C ALA A 45 2.27 6.32 -9.17
N LEU A 46 1.33 6.69 -10.05
CA LEU A 46 0.14 7.46 -9.68
C LEU A 46 -0.80 6.61 -8.83
N GLY A 47 -1.04 5.36 -9.22
CA GLY A 47 -1.86 4.43 -8.45
C GLY A 47 -1.31 4.15 -7.04
N MET A 48 0.01 3.99 -6.91
CA MET A 48 0.66 3.80 -5.61
C MET A 48 0.56 5.04 -4.73
N GLY A 49 0.73 6.24 -5.28
CA GLY A 49 0.55 7.50 -4.55
C GLY A 49 -0.88 7.65 -4.01
N VAL A 50 -1.88 7.37 -4.85
CA VAL A 50 -3.30 7.41 -4.46
C VAL A 50 -3.63 6.32 -3.44
N GLY A 51 -3.19 5.08 -3.68
CA GLY A 51 -3.45 3.94 -2.80
C GLY A 51 -2.85 4.10 -1.41
N MET A 52 -1.65 4.68 -1.32
CA MET A 52 -0.98 4.96 -0.06
C MET A 52 -1.72 6.05 0.73
N CYS A 53 -2.07 7.17 0.08
CA CYS A 53 -2.87 8.22 0.72
C CYS A 53 -4.22 7.70 1.23
N LEU A 54 -4.93 6.91 0.40
CA LEU A 54 -6.23 6.37 0.75
C LEU A 54 -6.14 5.33 1.87
N GLY A 55 -5.14 4.43 1.80
CA GLY A 55 -4.94 3.41 2.81
C GLY A 55 -4.55 3.96 4.18
N ILE A 56 -3.69 4.99 4.21
CA ILE A 56 -3.36 5.72 5.43
C ILE A 56 -4.59 6.45 5.95
N ALA A 57 -5.34 7.16 5.10
CA ALA A 57 -6.54 7.88 5.52
C ALA A 57 -7.60 6.94 6.11
N LEU A 58 -7.88 5.80 5.46
CA LEU A 58 -8.81 4.79 5.95
C LEU A 58 -8.34 4.16 7.26
N GLY A 59 -7.05 3.80 7.32
CA GLY A 59 -6.48 3.18 8.51
C GLY A 59 -6.42 4.14 9.70
N ALA A 60 -6.09 5.40 9.46
CA ALA A 60 -6.07 6.45 10.48
C ALA A 60 -7.49 6.85 10.89
N ALA A 61 -8.46 6.87 9.97
CA ALA A 61 -9.87 7.10 10.31
C ALA A 61 -10.43 5.97 11.16
N HIS A 62 -10.11 4.71 10.84
CA HIS A 62 -10.51 3.55 11.63
C HIS A 62 -9.80 3.52 13.00
N ASP A 63 -8.56 4.03 13.07
CA ASP A 63 -7.85 4.20 14.33
C ASP A 63 -8.39 5.36 15.16
N ALA A 64 -8.83 6.45 14.54
CA ALA A 64 -9.44 7.60 15.21
C ALA A 64 -10.91 7.37 15.60
N ALA A 65 -11.59 6.42 14.95
CA ALA A 65 -12.98 6.03 15.25
C ALA A 65 -13.08 5.01 16.39
N ARG A 66 -11.96 4.56 16.96
CA ARG A 66 -11.90 3.59 18.06
C ARG A 66 -11.54 4.27 19.38
#